data_AF-A0A1F4CRQ5-F1
#
_entry.id   AF-A0A1F4CRQ5-F1
#
_cell.length_a   1.000
_cell.length_b   1.000
_cell.length_c   1.000
_cell.angle_alpha   90.00
_cell.angle_beta   90.00
_cell.angle_gamma   90.00
#
_symmetry.space_group_name_H-M   'P 1'
#
loop_
_entity.id
_entity.type
_entity.pdbx_description
1 polymer ?
#
loop_
_entity_poly.entity_id
_entity_poly.type
_entity_poly.pdbx_seq_one_letter_code
_entity_poly.pdbx_strand_id
1 'polypeptide(L)'
;MRFRFELAAVLTAALLAAASASVQAQQVRLLVQSSALAGFRYHEAPALFPELRTGDRLDLVREPDNPHDPNAVRVDWRGRRLGYVPRRENSALAWAMDRGEPVSARISTLRAHRNPRLRVEFEVYVE
;
A
#
# COMPACT_ATOMS: atom_id res chain seq x y z
N MET A 1 2.83 55.61 1.00
CA MET A 1 3.92 54.67 1.32
C MET A 1 3.44 53.36 1.97
N ARG A 2 2.44 53.36 2.88
CA ARG A 2 1.94 52.13 3.55
C ARG A 2 1.40 51.02 2.62
N PHE A 3 0.64 51.37 1.57
CA PHE A 3 0.06 50.39 0.62
C PHE A 3 1.06 49.49 -0.12
N ARG A 4 2.29 49.99 -0.39
CA ARG A 4 3.32 49.19 -1.10
C ARG A 4 3.99 48.16 -0.19
N PHE A 5 4.02 48.41 1.12
CA PHE A 5 4.57 47.49 2.11
C PHE A 5 3.62 46.32 2.40
N GLU A 6 2.31 46.57 2.44
CA GLU A 6 1.31 45.51 2.66
C GLU A 6 1.23 44.53 1.48
N LEU A 7 1.30 45.05 0.24
CA LEU A 7 1.28 44.22 -0.97
C LEU A 7 2.52 43.32 -1.07
N ALA A 8 3.70 43.85 -0.71
CA ALA A 8 4.95 43.08 -0.66
C ALA A 8 4.91 42.00 0.43
N ALA A 9 4.33 42.29 1.60
CA ALA A 9 4.19 41.32 2.69
C ALA A 9 3.25 40.16 2.32
N VAL A 10 2.12 40.45 1.68
CA VAL A 10 1.15 39.43 1.22
C VAL A 10 1.76 38.53 0.14
N LEU A 11 2.48 39.12 -0.83
CA LEU A 11 3.17 38.36 -1.87
C LEU A 11 4.26 37.44 -1.28
N THR A 12 5.00 37.92 -0.29
CA THR A 12 6.05 37.14 0.38
C THR A 12 5.45 35.98 1.19
N ALA A 13 4.36 36.23 1.93
CA ALA A 13 3.66 35.20 2.68
C ALA A 13 3.04 34.14 1.76
N ALA A 14 2.47 34.54 0.62
CA ALA A 14 1.95 33.61 -0.38
C ALA A 14 3.06 32.75 -1.02
N LEU A 15 4.23 33.34 -1.30
CA LEU A 15 5.39 32.60 -1.81
C LEU A 15 5.91 31.57 -0.79
N LEU A 16 6.01 31.96 0.49
CA LEU A 16 6.42 31.06 1.57
C LEU A 16 5.43 29.91 1.80
N ALA A 17 4.12 30.19 1.72
CA ALA A 17 3.08 29.16 1.82
C ALA A 17 3.12 28.18 0.64
N ALA A 18 3.30 28.69 -0.59
CA ALA A 18 3.43 27.85 -1.77
C ALA A 18 4.72 27.00 -1.75
N ALA A 19 5.83 27.57 -1.28
CA ALA A 19 7.08 26.86 -1.11
C ALA A 19 6.95 25.74 -0.05
N SER A 20 6.27 26.00 1.06
CA SER A 20 6.02 25.00 2.11
C SER A 20 5.20 23.83 1.56
N ALA A 21 4.09 24.11 0.85
CA ALA A 21 3.23 23.08 0.28
C ALA A 21 3.97 22.12 -0.67
N SER A 22 5.01 22.59 -1.38
CA SER A 22 5.84 21.76 -2.24
C SER A 22 6.75 20.79 -1.48
N VAL A 23 7.18 21.15 -0.27
CA VAL A 23 8.05 20.33 0.59
C VAL A 23 7.25 19.22 1.28
N GLN A 24 5.99 19.44 1.64
CA GLN A 24 5.13 18.38 2.18
C GLN A 24 4.72 17.31 1.14
N ALA A 25 4.84 17.58 -0.16
CA ALA A 25 4.35 16.68 -1.21
C ALA A 25 5.28 15.51 -1.54
N GLN A 26 6.51 15.50 -1.02
CA GLN A 26 7.50 14.47 -1.33
C GLN A 26 7.55 13.39 -0.22
N GLN A 27 6.44 12.67 -0.04
CA GLN A 27 6.43 11.44 0.77
C GLN A 27 7.28 10.38 0.07
N VAL A 28 8.38 9.97 0.70
CA VAL A 28 9.25 8.92 0.18
C VAL A 28 8.54 7.57 0.40
N ARG A 29 8.06 6.96 -0.68
CA ARG A 29 7.56 5.57 -0.64
C ARG A 29 8.69 4.62 -0.96
N LEU A 30 9.17 3.89 0.04
CA LEU A 30 10.20 2.88 -0.16
C LEU A 30 9.54 1.54 -0.49
N LEU A 31 9.85 0.98 -1.66
CA LEU A 31 9.45 -0.40 -1.99
C LEU A 31 10.21 -1.37 -1.08
N VAL A 32 9.47 -2.11 -0.26
CA VAL A 32 10.05 -3.07 0.70
C VAL A 32 10.08 -4.48 0.13
N GLN A 33 9.02 -4.90 -0.55
CA GLN A 33 8.94 -6.23 -1.13
C GLN A 33 7.94 -6.31 -2.29
N SER A 34 8.15 -7.28 -3.16
CA SER A 34 7.22 -7.71 -4.21
C SER A 34 6.92 -9.20 -3.99
N SER A 35 5.64 -9.55 -3.94
CA SER A 35 5.18 -10.87 -3.54
C SER A 35 4.06 -11.38 -4.44
N ALA A 36 4.05 -12.69 -4.68
CA ALA A 36 2.91 -13.38 -5.26
C ALA A 36 1.79 -13.51 -4.21
N LEU A 37 0.53 -13.29 -4.60
CA LEU A 37 -0.60 -13.48 -3.71
C LEU A 37 -0.72 -14.96 -3.29
N ALA A 38 -0.57 -15.24 -2.00
CA ALA A 38 -0.79 -16.55 -1.45
C ALA A 38 -2.30 -16.81 -1.25
N GLY A 39 -2.70 -18.07 -1.39
CA GLY A 39 -4.08 -18.47 -1.13
C GLY A 39 -5.08 -18.11 -2.24
N PHE A 40 -4.64 -17.70 -3.43
CA PHE A 40 -5.52 -17.27 -4.54
C PHE A 40 -6.75 -18.16 -4.74
N ARG A 41 -6.63 -19.49 -4.65
CA ARG A 41 -7.76 -20.41 -4.89
C ARG A 41 -8.74 -20.57 -3.73
N TYR A 42 -8.38 -20.13 -2.52
CA TYR A 42 -9.11 -20.43 -1.28
C TYR A 42 -9.94 -19.24 -0.77
N HIS A 43 -9.89 -18.11 -1.49
CA HIS A 43 -10.57 -16.87 -1.11
C HIS A 43 -11.26 -16.25 -2.33
N GLU A 44 -11.65 -14.99 -2.24
CA GLU A 44 -12.48 -14.32 -3.24
C GLU A 44 -11.70 -13.91 -4.50
N ALA A 45 -10.37 -14.01 -4.48
CA ALA A 45 -9.50 -13.64 -5.61
C ALA A 45 -9.89 -14.24 -6.97
N PRO A 46 -10.30 -15.52 -7.12
CA PRO A 46 -10.66 -16.06 -8.43
C PRO A 46 -11.90 -15.39 -9.02
N ALA A 47 -12.88 -15.08 -8.18
CA ALA A 47 -14.12 -14.42 -8.58
C ALA A 47 -13.87 -12.93 -8.89
N LEU A 48 -12.96 -12.30 -8.14
CA LEU A 48 -12.61 -10.90 -8.27
C LEU A 48 -11.59 -10.59 -9.37
N PHE A 49 -10.82 -11.59 -9.80
CA PHE A 49 -9.72 -11.42 -10.75
C PHE A 49 -10.06 -10.59 -12.01
N PRO A 50 -11.23 -10.76 -12.65
CA PRO A 50 -11.60 -9.97 -13.83
C PRO A 50 -11.77 -8.46 -13.56
N GLU A 51 -12.00 -8.07 -12.31
CA GLU A 51 -12.23 -6.68 -11.90
C GLU A 51 -10.95 -5.96 -11.45
N LEU A 52 -9.93 -6.73 -11.06
CA LEU A 52 -8.65 -6.20 -10.57
C LEU A 52 -7.89 -5.46 -11.66
N ARG A 53 -7.17 -4.41 -11.27
CA ARG A 53 -6.28 -3.66 -12.16
C ARG A 53 -4.90 -3.49 -11.52
N THR A 54 -3.85 -3.51 -12.34
CA THR A 54 -2.53 -3.06 -11.91
C THR A 54 -2.62 -1.63 -11.37
N GLY A 55 -1.97 -1.40 -10.24
CA GLY A 55 -2.01 -0.14 -9.49
C GLY A 55 -3.12 -0.06 -8.44
N ASP A 56 -4.09 -0.97 -8.43
CA ASP A 56 -5.14 -0.99 -7.41
C ASP A 56 -4.55 -1.07 -6.01
N ARG A 57 -5.09 -0.25 -5.09
CA ARG A 57 -4.71 -0.27 -3.69
C ARG A 57 -5.23 -1.55 -3.03
N LEU A 58 -4.38 -2.13 -2.20
CA LEU A 58 -4.68 -3.26 -1.35
C LEU A 58 -4.55 -2.84 0.11
N ASP A 59 -5.43 -3.38 0.93
CA ASP A 59 -5.37 -3.22 2.38
C ASP A 59 -4.67 -4.44 2.98
N LEU A 60 -3.68 -4.19 3.83
CA LEU A 60 -2.97 -5.21 4.60
C LEU A 60 -3.58 -5.27 5.99
N VAL A 61 -4.07 -6.45 6.39
CA VAL A 61 -4.73 -6.63 7.69
C VAL A 61 -4.01 -7.69 8.49
N ARG A 62 -3.55 -7.33 9.69
CA ARG A 62 -2.93 -8.27 10.63
C ARG A 62 -3.96 -9.22 11.22
N GLU A 63 -3.60 -10.50 11.30
CA GLU A 63 -4.35 -11.55 11.99
C GLU A 63 -3.42 -12.29 12.99
N PRO A 64 -3.05 -11.69 14.13
CA PRO A 64 -2.12 -12.30 15.08
C PRO A 64 -2.67 -13.59 15.73
N ASP A 65 -3.98 -13.71 15.85
CA ASP A 65 -4.67 -14.88 16.40
C ASP A 65 -4.99 -15.95 15.33
N ASN A 66 -4.43 -15.83 14.13
CA ASN A 66 -4.65 -16.83 13.07
C ASN A 66 -4.06 -18.18 13.51
N PRO A 67 -4.87 -19.26 13.57
CA PRO A 67 -4.47 -20.54 14.15
C PRO A 67 -3.39 -21.26 13.34
N HIS A 68 -3.17 -20.87 12.08
CA HIS A 68 -2.19 -21.51 11.20
C HIS A 68 -0.84 -20.78 11.18
N ASP A 69 -0.86 -19.46 11.38
CA ASP A 69 0.32 -18.61 11.28
C ASP A 69 0.11 -17.27 12.03
N PRO A 70 0.76 -17.06 13.19
CA PRO A 70 0.61 -15.80 13.95
C PRO A 70 1.15 -14.56 13.21
N ASN A 71 1.99 -14.77 12.17
CA ASN A 71 2.48 -13.69 11.31
C ASN A 71 1.54 -13.42 10.11
N ALA A 72 0.34 -13.99 10.10
CA ALA A 72 -0.58 -13.81 8.99
C ALA A 72 -0.90 -12.33 8.73
N VAL A 73 -0.71 -11.94 7.46
CA VAL A 73 -1.12 -10.65 6.92
C VAL A 73 -2.06 -10.94 5.77
N ARG A 74 -3.34 -10.65 5.99
CA ARG A 74 -4.40 -10.77 4.99
C ARG A 74 -4.30 -9.61 4.00
N VAL A 75 -4.57 -9.91 2.73
CA VAL A 75 -4.58 -8.95 1.64
C VAL A 75 -6.02 -8.79 1.15
N ASP A 76 -6.57 -7.60 1.35
CA ASP A 76 -7.94 -7.24 0.97
C ASP A 76 -7.94 -6.23 -0.19
N TRP A 77 -8.94 -6.30 -1.06
CA TRP A 77 -9.23 -5.30 -2.09
C TRP A 77 -10.66 -4.80 -1.90
N ARG A 78 -10.81 -3.50 -1.62
CA ARG A 78 -12.12 -2.87 -1.34
C ARG A 78 -12.91 -3.62 -0.25
N GLY A 79 -12.22 -4.03 0.82
CA GLY A 79 -12.80 -4.78 1.93
C GLY A 79 -13.09 -6.26 1.64
N ARG A 80 -12.74 -6.79 0.46
CA ARG A 80 -12.93 -8.20 0.09
C ARG A 80 -11.62 -8.97 0.14
N ARG A 81 -11.65 -10.19 0.66
CA ARG A 81 -10.44 -10.98 0.93
C ARG A 81 -9.90 -11.61 -0.35
N LEU A 82 -8.76 -11.12 -0.82
CA LEU A 82 -8.07 -11.74 -1.95
C LEU A 82 -7.22 -12.93 -1.51
N GLY A 83 -6.52 -12.80 -0.39
CA GLY A 83 -5.60 -13.83 0.08
C GLY A 83 -4.68 -13.34 1.17
N TYR A 84 -3.43 -13.78 1.11
CA TYR A 84 -2.43 -13.49 2.14
C TYR A 84 -1.07 -13.17 1.53
N VAL A 85 -0.24 -12.49 2.32
CA VAL A 85 1.20 -12.42 2.09
C VAL A 85 1.79 -13.82 2.28
N PRO A 86 2.72 -14.29 1.42
CA PRO A 86 3.33 -15.60 1.58
C PRO A 86 3.97 -15.80 2.96
N ARG A 87 3.74 -16.96 3.58
CA ARG A 87 4.28 -17.30 4.91
C ARG A 87 5.80 -17.17 5.03
N ARG A 88 6.54 -17.30 3.93
CA ARG A 88 8.01 -17.16 3.91
C ARG A 88 8.47 -15.70 3.96
N GLU A 89 7.58 -14.75 3.68
CA GLU A 89 7.85 -13.34 3.46
C GLU A 89 7.12 -12.45 4.50
N ASN A 90 6.14 -12.99 5.22
CA ASN A 90 5.26 -12.20 6.08
C ASN A 90 5.87 -11.74 7.41
N SER A 91 6.90 -12.41 7.95
CA SER A 91 7.40 -12.13 9.31
C SER A 91 7.86 -10.68 9.50
N ALA A 92 8.66 -10.14 8.57
CA ALA A 92 9.16 -8.77 8.67
C ALA A 92 8.04 -7.73 8.54
N LEU A 93 7.10 -7.99 7.62
CA LEU A 93 5.93 -7.13 7.43
C LEU A 93 4.99 -7.17 8.64
N ALA A 94 4.72 -8.35 9.19
CA ALA A 94 3.90 -8.52 10.38
C ALA A 94 4.48 -7.73 11.56
N TRP A 95 5.78 -7.86 11.80
CA TRP A 95 6.48 -7.13 12.84
C TRP A 95 6.45 -5.60 12.63
N ALA A 96 6.62 -5.13 11.40
CA ALA A 96 6.50 -3.70 11.09
C ALA A 96 5.08 -3.18 11.41
N MET A 97 4.04 -3.90 10.97
CA MET A 97 2.64 -3.54 11.25
C MET A 97 2.31 -3.56 12.75
N ASP A 98 2.83 -4.53 13.50
CA ASP A 98 2.60 -4.64 14.95
C ASP A 98 3.18 -3.47 15.73
N ARG A 99 4.16 -2.75 15.17
CA ARG A 99 4.73 -1.51 15.73
C ARG A 99 4.06 -0.24 15.22
N GLY A 100 3.06 -0.38 14.36
CA GLY A 100 2.35 0.75 13.76
C GLY A 100 3.08 1.43 12.61
N GLU A 101 4.03 0.75 11.97
CA GLU A 101 4.69 1.29 10.77
C GLU A 101 3.66 1.51 9.64
N PRO A 102 3.67 2.66 8.97
CA PRO A 102 2.73 2.94 7.89
C PRO A 102 3.11 2.15 6.64
N VAL A 103 2.43 1.02 6.43
CA VAL A 103 2.58 0.19 5.24
C VAL A 103 1.42 0.36 4.27
N SER A 104 1.71 0.31 2.98
CA SER A 104 0.68 0.27 1.93
C SER A 104 1.03 -0.78 0.89
N ALA A 105 0.02 -1.27 0.17
CA ALA A 105 0.23 -2.26 -0.89
C ALA A 105 -0.54 -1.92 -2.16
N ARG A 106 0.00 -2.32 -3.31
CA ARG A 106 -0.64 -2.18 -4.62
C ARG A 106 -0.41 -3.38 -5.50
N ILE A 107 -1.36 -3.70 -6.36
CA ILE A 107 -1.17 -4.72 -7.40
C ILE A 107 -0.09 -4.24 -8.38
N SER A 108 1.01 -4.96 -8.50
CA SER A 108 2.07 -4.65 -9.46
C SER A 108 1.82 -5.36 -10.79
N THR A 109 1.36 -6.61 -10.74
CA THR A 109 1.14 -7.40 -11.95
C THR A 109 -0.10 -8.28 -11.88
N LEU A 110 -0.82 -8.35 -13.01
CA LEU A 110 -1.90 -9.31 -13.24
C LEU A 110 -1.59 -10.13 -14.50
N ARG A 111 -1.66 -11.46 -14.40
CA ARG A 111 -1.41 -12.37 -15.53
C ARG A 111 -2.43 -13.50 -15.58
N ALA A 112 -3.03 -13.75 -16.73
CA ALA A 112 -3.80 -14.97 -16.94
C ALA A 112 -2.85 -16.17 -17.05
N HIS A 113 -2.68 -16.92 -15.96
CA HIS A 113 -1.71 -18.03 -15.89
C HIS A 113 -2.33 -19.32 -15.33
N ARG A 114 -1.87 -20.49 -15.80
CA ARG A 114 -2.36 -21.80 -15.30
C ARG A 114 -2.03 -22.01 -13.82
N ASN A 115 -0.82 -21.66 -13.42
CA ASN A 115 -0.42 -21.59 -12.01
C ASN A 115 -1.07 -20.36 -11.35
N PRO A 116 -1.96 -20.53 -10.35
CA PRO A 116 -2.67 -19.44 -9.69
C PRO A 116 -1.75 -18.48 -8.93
N ARG A 117 -0.58 -18.95 -8.46
CA ARG A 117 0.39 -18.12 -7.72
C ARG A 117 1.00 -17.03 -8.59
N LEU A 118 0.98 -17.18 -9.91
CA LEU A 118 1.54 -16.22 -10.86
C LEU A 118 0.51 -15.25 -11.41
N ARG A 119 -0.74 -15.30 -10.89
CA ARG A 119 -1.84 -14.48 -11.41
C ARG A 119 -1.84 -13.08 -10.87
N VAL A 120 -1.50 -12.91 -9.60
CA VAL A 120 -1.52 -11.63 -8.89
C VAL A 120 -0.19 -11.46 -8.17
N GLU A 121 0.53 -10.42 -8.53
CA GLU A 121 1.69 -9.92 -7.80
C GLU A 121 1.32 -8.56 -7.20
N PHE A 122 1.82 -8.30 -6.00
CA PHE A 122 1.64 -7.02 -5.33
C PHE A 122 2.95 -6.55 -4.71
N GLU A 123 3.08 -5.25 -4.59
CA GLU A 123 4.20 -4.58 -3.97
C GLU A 123 3.77 -3.94 -2.66
N VAL A 124 4.65 -3.98 -1.66
CA VAL A 124 4.45 -3.36 -0.35
C VAL A 124 5.45 -2.23 -0.18
N TYR A 125 4.94 -1.09 0.27
CA TYR A 125 5.71 0.13 0.51
C TYR A 125 5.62 0.52 1.98
N VAL A 126 6.67 1.17 2.48
CA VAL A 126 6.67 1.93 3.73
C VAL A 126 6.70 3.41 3.39
N GLU A 127 5.93 4.21 4.12
CA GLU A 127 5.80 5.67 3.96
C GLU A 127 6.51 6.46 5.08
#